data_AF-A0A535BR90-F1
#
_entry.id   AF-A0A535BR90-F1
#
_cell.length_a   1.000
_cell.length_b   1.000
_cell.length_c   1.000
_cell.angle_alpha   90.00
_cell.angle_beta   90.00
_cell.angle_gamma   90.00
#
_symmetry.space_group_name_H-M   'P 1'
#
loop_
_entity.id
_entity.type
_entity.pdbx_description
1 polymer ?
#
loop_
_entity_poly.entity_id
_entity_poly.type
_entity_poly.pdbx_seq_one_letter_code
_entity_poly.pdbx_strand_id
1 'polypeptide(L)' 'ALAQTPGVVAFELNISCPNVEGGLLFGQDPALAAEVTRAVRETTDLPVIVKLTPSATDVVAVARAVEEA' A
#
# COMPACT_ATOMS: atom_id res chain seq x y z
N ALA A 1 16.84 -9.32 2.58
CA ALA A 1 15.51 -8.66 2.55
C ALA A 1 15.70 -7.19 2.90
N LEU A 2 14.95 -6.27 2.28
CA LEU A 2 15.07 -4.82 2.55
C LEU A 2 14.93 -4.49 4.04
N ALA A 3 14.10 -5.25 4.76
CA ALA A 3 13.86 -5.08 6.20
C ALA A 3 15.09 -5.33 7.10
N GLN A 4 16.13 -6.00 6.59
CA GLN A 4 17.37 -6.28 7.33
C GLN A 4 18.47 -5.25 7.03
N THR A 5 18.15 -4.19 6.29
CA THR A 5 19.12 -3.16 5.91
C THR A 5 19.36 -2.21 7.09
N PRO A 6 20.61 -2.00 7.54
CA PRO A 6 20.91 -1.06 8.62
C PRO A 6 20.36 0.34 8.32
N GLY A 7 19.63 0.91 9.29
CA GLY A 7 19.04 2.25 9.18
C GLY A 7 17.66 2.32 8.54
N VAL A 8 17.13 1.22 7.98
CA VAL A 8 15.73 1.16 7.53
C VAL A 8 14.84 0.86 8.74
N VAL A 9 13.89 1.76 9.01
CA VAL A 9 13.00 1.68 10.18
C VAL A 9 11.51 1.52 9.82
N ALA A 10 11.14 1.74 8.56
CA ALA A 10 9.77 1.62 8.05
C ALA A 10 9.77 1.54 6.52
N PHE A 11 8.62 1.17 5.94
CA PHE A 11 8.36 1.20 4.51
C PHE A 11 7.23 2.18 4.17
N GLU A 12 7.39 2.92 3.08
CA GLU A 12 6.29 3.62 2.42
C GLU A 12 5.82 2.80 1.21
N LEU A 13 4.60 2.28 1.26
CA LEU A 13 3.99 1.54 0.16
C LEU A 13 3.26 2.53 -0.76
N ASN A 14 3.85 2.79 -1.93
CA ASN A 14 3.26 3.67 -2.93
C ASN A 14 2.25 2.94 -3.81
N ILE A 15 0.96 3.08 -3.50
CA ILE A 15 -0.17 2.57 -4.32
C ILE A 15 -0.78 3.65 -5.24
N SER A 16 -0.18 4.84 -5.28
CA SER A 16 -0.74 6.01 -5.97
C SER A 16 -0.35 6.13 -7.45
N CYS A 17 0.71 5.45 -7.89
CA CYS A 17 1.23 5.56 -9.24
C CYS A 17 0.64 4.50 -10.21
N PRO A 18 0.31 4.87 -11.46
CA PRO A 18 -0.25 3.97 -12.47
C PRO A 18 0.76 3.02 -13.16
N ASN A 19 1.91 2.72 -12.53
CA ASN A 19 3.11 2.25 -13.24
C ASN A 19 3.15 0.74 -13.58
N VAL A 20 2.04 0.13 -14.01
CA VAL A 20 2.08 -1.19 -14.66
C VAL A 20 1.20 -1.25 -15.91
N GLU A 21 1.73 -1.87 -16.97
CA GLU A 21 1.00 -2.27 -18.17
C GLU A 21 -0.16 -3.21 -17.77
N GLY A 22 -1.36 -2.66 -17.55
CA GLY A 22 -2.50 -3.44 -17.04
C GLY A 22 -3.51 -2.69 -16.18
N GLY A 23 -3.30 -1.41 -15.87
CA GLY A 23 -4.38 -0.49 -15.49
C GLY A 23 -5.07 -0.74 -14.14
N LEU A 24 -4.51 -1.58 -13.26
CA LEU A 24 -5.03 -1.73 -11.90
C LEU A 24 -4.40 -0.66 -11.00
N LEU A 25 -5.10 0.46 -10.89
CA LEU A 25 -4.79 1.52 -9.94
C LEU A 25 -5.14 1.01 -8.54
N PHE A 26 -4.21 0.29 -7.89
CA PHE A 26 -4.38 -0.25 -6.52
C PHE A 26 -4.97 0.80 -5.57
N GLY A 27 -4.55 2.06 -5.67
CA GLY A 27 -5.06 3.16 -4.85
C GLY A 27 -6.50 3.61 -5.13
N GLN A 28 -7.21 3.05 -6.11
CA GLN A 28 -8.61 3.39 -6.42
C GLN A 28 -9.61 2.30 -6.03
N ASP A 29 -9.14 1.08 -5.76
CA ASP A 29 -9.97 -0.04 -5.34
C ASP A 29 -9.59 -0.45 -3.91
N PRO A 30 -10.50 -0.34 -2.93
CA PRO A 30 -10.21 -0.71 -1.55
C PRO A 30 -9.76 -2.16 -1.36
N ALA A 31 -10.31 -3.11 -2.13
CA ALA A 31 -9.95 -4.52 -2.02
C ALA A 31 -8.52 -4.77 -2.54
N LEU A 32 -8.17 -4.18 -3.69
CA LEU A 32 -6.81 -4.28 -4.23
C LEU A 32 -5.78 -3.57 -3.34
N ALA A 33 -6.13 -2.41 -2.77
CA ALA A 33 -5.29 -1.69 -1.82
C ALA A 33 -5.02 -2.53 -0.56
N ALA A 34 -6.04 -3.21 -0.04
CA ALA A 34 -5.92 -4.09 1.11
C ALA A 34 -5.09 -5.35 0.79
N GLU A 35 -5.30 -5.95 -0.39
CA GLU A 35 -4.55 -7.12 -0.85
C GLU A 35 -3.04 -6.84 -0.91
N VAL A 36 -2.64 -5.76 -1.58
CA VAL A 36 -1.22 -5.39 -1.68
C VAL A 36 -0.63 -5.02 -0.32
N THR A 37 -1.41 -4.38 0.55
CA THR A 37 -0.98 -4.04 1.92
C THR A 37 -0.70 -5.29 2.75
N ARG A 38 -1.61 -6.30 2.72
CA ARG A 38 -1.39 -7.59 3.41
C ARG A 38 -0.15 -8.30 2.89
N ALA A 39 -0.02 -8.40 1.57
CA ALA A 39 1.13 -9.05 0.95
C ALA A 39 2.47 -8.41 1.38
N VAL A 40 2.51 -7.09 1.55
CA VAL A 40 3.71 -6.41 2.05
C VAL A 40 3.92 -6.65 3.55
N ARG A 41 2.87 -6.54 4.36
CA ARG A 41 2.94 -6.77 5.83
C ARG A 41 3.42 -8.17 6.18
N GLU A 42 3.07 -9.19 5.40
CA GLU A 42 3.54 -10.56 5.60
C GLU A 42 5.05 -10.73 5.40
N THR A 43 5.73 -9.77 4.78
CA THR A 43 7.17 -9.82 4.49
C THR A 43 8.06 -9.08 5.50
N THR A 44 7.46 -8.34 6.45
CA THR A 44 8.20 -7.46 7.35
C THR A 44 7.46 -7.15 8.65
N ASP A 45 8.20 -7.14 9.77
CA ASP A 45 7.71 -6.64 11.06
C ASP A 45 7.90 -5.11 11.22
N LEU A 46 8.63 -4.46 10.31
CA LEU A 46 8.76 -2.99 10.30
C LEU A 46 7.43 -2.31 9.95
N PRO A 47 7.14 -1.11 10.50
CA PRO A 47 5.97 -0.32 10.13
C PRO A 47 5.83 -0.11 8.62
N VAL A 48 4.60 -0.23 8.12
CA VAL A 48 4.25 0.04 6.72
C VAL A 48 3.28 1.22 6.69
N ILE A 49 3.66 2.28 5.99
CA ILE A 49 2.85 3.48 5.75
C ILE A 49 2.35 3.41 4.32
N VAL A 50 1.04 3.42 4.10
CA VAL A 50 0.47 3.35 2.75
C VAL A 50 0.23 4.75 2.21
N LYS A 51 0.82 5.07 1.06
CA LYS A 51 0.64 6.35 0.37
C LYS A 51 -0.56 6.29 -0.58
N LEU A 52 -1.66 6.88 -0.12
CA LEU A 52 -2.92 6.95 -0.87
C LEU A 52 -2.85 7.93 -2.04
N THR A 53 -3.65 7.68 -3.08
CA THR A 53 -3.86 8.64 -4.17
C THR A 53 -4.96 9.64 -3.80
N PRO A 54 -4.79 10.95 -4.08
CA PRO A 54 -5.86 11.93 -3.91
C PRO A 54 -6.98 11.77 -4.95
N SER A 55 -6.78 10.96 -5.99
CA SER A 55 -7.73 10.78 -7.10
C SER A 55 -8.68 9.60 -6.91
N ALA A 56 -8.67 8.93 -5.75
CA ALA A 56 -9.64 7.88 -5.45
C ALA A 56 -11.05 8.48 -5.35
N THR A 57 -12.04 7.78 -5.92
CA THR A 57 -13.46 8.19 -5.84
C THR A 57 -13.94 8.26 -4.39
N ASP A 58 -13.53 7.28 -3.56
CA ASP A 58 -13.74 7.29 -2.12
C ASP A 58 -12.42 6.95 -1.40
N VAL A 59 -11.63 7.98 -1.11
CA VAL A 59 -10.36 7.82 -0.40
C VAL A 59 -10.53 7.30 1.04
N VAL A 60 -11.71 7.51 1.66
CA VAL A 60 -11.98 7.02 3.02
C VAL A 60 -12.18 5.51 3.00
N ALA A 61 -12.90 4.98 2.01
CA ALA A 61 -13.03 3.54 1.82
C ALA A 61 -11.68 2.87 1.60
N VAL A 62 -10.81 3.45 0.77
CA VAL A 62 -9.45 2.94 0.56
C VAL A 62 -8.64 3.01 1.85
N ALA A 63 -8.68 4.13 2.57
CA ALA A 63 -7.95 4.30 3.83
C ALA A 63 -8.33 3.26 4.89
N ARG A 64 -9.63 2.98 5.06
CA ARG A 64 -10.11 1.95 5.98
C ARG A 64 -9.65 0.56 5.57
N ALA A 65 -9.74 0.24 4.28
CA ALA A 65 -9.35 -1.07 3.79
C ALA A 65 -7.85 -1.35 3.97
N VAL A 66 -6.99 -0.34 3.85
CA VAL A 66 -5.55 -0.49 4.14
C VAL A 66 -5.22 -0.50 5.63
N GLU A 67 -6.02 0.17 6.47
CA GLU A 67 -5.88 0.11 7.95
C GLU A 67 -6.26 -1.27 8.50
N GLU A 68 -7.31 -1.89 7.95
CA GLU A 68 -7.79 -3.22 8.33
C GLU A 68 -6.93 -4.38 7.76
N ALA A 69 -6.06 -4.08 6.79
CA ALA A 69 -5.19 -5.04 6.11
C ALA A 69 -3.97 -5.42 6.93
#